data_AF-A0A2E4HM64-F1
#
_entry.id   AF-A0A2E4HM64-F1
#
_cell.length_a   1.000
_cell.length_b   1.000
_cell.length_c   1.000
_cell.angle_alpha   90.00
_cell.angle_beta   90.00
_cell.angle_gamma   90.00
#
_symmetry.space_group_name_H-M   'P 1'
#
loop_
_entity.id
_entity.type
_entity.pdbx_description
1 polymer ?
#
loop_
_entity_poly.entity_id
_entity_poly.type
_entity_poly.pdbx_seq_one_letter_code
_entity_poly.pdbx_strand_id
1 'polypeptide(L)'
;MGRFSFFLLKLISNIIFLLIISKLLLIYFILYLFINKMLIKFMNQKSWGIILVAILGGILLSSIFTVNSPAIPVAEAQQLPRWERNWEFINHDPSGKNFNPQTIINTDNVEHLTMKWMYPLPACNQLGGADIEDMGTCTEGAMAPPLIVDGVMFSIFNRKTIVAIDVGTGEMVWTR
;
A
#
# COMPACT_ATOMS: atom_id res chain seq x y z
N MET A 1 -1.61 -25.26 27.29
CA MET A 1 -2.94 -25.81 26.89
C MET A 1 -3.78 -24.87 26.01
N GLY A 2 -3.63 -23.54 26.04
CA GLY A 2 -4.52 -22.62 25.28
C GLY A 2 -4.32 -22.51 23.75
N ARG A 3 -3.10 -22.72 23.22
CA ARG A 3 -2.81 -22.56 21.78
C ARG A 3 -3.42 -23.64 20.88
N PHE A 4 -3.55 -24.86 21.39
CA PHE A 4 -4.11 -26.00 20.65
C PHE A 4 -5.63 -25.87 20.47
N SER A 5 -6.33 -25.35 21.50
CA SER A 5 -7.77 -25.08 21.47
C SER A 5 -8.14 -24.01 20.43
N PHE A 6 -7.36 -22.92 20.36
CA PHE A 6 -7.58 -21.84 19.39
C PHE A 6 -7.41 -22.29 17.93
N PHE A 7 -6.42 -23.17 17.68
CA PHE A 7 -6.19 -23.73 16.35
C PHE A 7 -7.35 -24.64 15.90
N LEU A 8 -7.85 -25.50 16.81
CA LEU A 8 -9.02 -26.35 16.55
C LEU A 8 -10.28 -25.52 16.25
N LEU A 9 -10.54 -24.46 17.03
CA LEU A 9 -11.68 -23.56 16.82
C LEU A 9 -11.64 -22.90 15.43
N LYS A 10 -10.47 -22.45 14.99
CA LYS A 10 -10.28 -21.84 13.67
C LYS A 10 -10.44 -22.84 12.52
N LEU A 11 -9.96 -24.07 12.72
CA LEU A 11 -10.14 -25.17 11.75
C LEU A 11 -11.62 -25.53 11.59
N ILE A 12 -12.36 -25.66 12.69
CA ILE A 12 -13.80 -25.94 12.69
C ILE A 12 -14.59 -24.82 12.01
N SER A 13 -14.25 -23.55 12.30
CA SER A 13 -14.88 -22.39 11.64
C SER A 13 -14.68 -22.39 10.13
N ASN A 14 -13.48 -22.69 9.64
CA ASN A 14 -13.18 -22.78 8.21
C ASN A 14 -13.95 -23.92 7.52
N ILE A 15 -14.08 -25.08 8.17
CA ILE A 15 -14.84 -26.21 7.65
C ILE A 15 -16.33 -25.86 7.53
N ILE A 16 -16.90 -25.21 8.55
CA ILE A 16 -18.30 -24.75 8.53
C ILE A 16 -18.52 -23.75 7.38
N PHE A 17 -17.60 -22.79 7.21
CA PHE A 17 -17.67 -21.81 6.13
C PHE A 17 -17.64 -22.47 4.73
N LEU A 18 -16.74 -23.44 4.52
CA LEU A 18 -16.65 -24.21 3.26
C LEU A 18 -17.93 -25.03 2.99
N LEU A 19 -18.53 -25.62 4.03
CA LEU A 19 -19.79 -26.35 3.91
C LEU A 19 -20.96 -25.43 3.55
N ILE A 20 -20.98 -24.21 4.07
CA ILE A 20 -21.99 -23.19 3.72
C ILE A 20 -21.84 -22.78 2.25
N ILE A 21 -20.62 -22.50 1.79
CA ILE A 21 -20.34 -22.16 0.39
C ILE A 21 -20.75 -23.31 -0.54
N SER A 22 -20.39 -24.55 -0.20
CA SER A 22 -20.76 -25.73 -1.00
C SER A 22 -22.27 -25.88 -1.13
N LYS A 23 -23.03 -25.66 -0.05
CA LYS A 23 -24.51 -25.67 -0.08
C LYS A 23 -25.08 -24.53 -0.92
N LEU A 24 -24.53 -23.31 -0.82
CA LEU A 24 -24.97 -22.17 -1.64
C LEU A 24 -24.72 -22.41 -3.13
N LEU A 25 -23.56 -22.97 -3.49
CA LEU A 25 -23.24 -23.34 -4.86
C LEU A 25 -24.18 -24.43 -5.39
N LEU A 26 -24.51 -25.43 -4.57
CA LEU A 26 -25.47 -26.46 -4.92
C LEU A 26 -26.88 -25.90 -5.14
N ILE A 27 -27.33 -24.98 -4.28
CA ILE A 27 -28.62 -24.30 -4.42
C ILE A 27 -28.63 -23.46 -5.71
N TYR A 28 -27.57 -22.70 -5.99
CA TYR A 28 -27.44 -21.92 -7.22
C TYR A 28 -27.51 -22.83 -8.45
N PHE A 29 -26.80 -23.96 -8.43
CA PHE A 29 -26.81 -24.94 -9.51
C PHE A 29 -28.19 -25.57 -9.73
N ILE A 30 -28.91 -25.92 -8.66
CA ILE A 30 -30.27 -26.46 -8.75
C ILE A 30 -31.24 -25.40 -9.29
N LEU A 31 -31.15 -24.15 -8.83
CA LEU A 31 -31.93 -23.04 -9.39
C LEU A 31 -31.62 -22.83 -10.87
N TYR A 32 -30.35 -22.85 -11.25
CA TYR A 32 -29.93 -22.75 -12.66
C TYR A 32 -30.58 -23.85 -13.50
N LEU A 33 -30.49 -25.11 -13.08
CA LEU A 33 -31.12 -26.23 -13.79
C LEU A 33 -32.64 -26.10 -13.87
N PHE A 34 -33.29 -25.68 -12.79
CA PHE A 34 -34.75 -25.50 -12.74
C PHE A 34 -35.21 -24.38 -13.67
N ILE A 35 -34.54 -23.22 -13.61
CA ILE A 35 -34.80 -22.07 -14.48
C ILE A 35 -34.56 -22.44 -15.94
N ASN A 36 -33.46 -23.13 -16.24
CA ASN A 36 -33.14 -23.53 -17.62
C ASN A 36 -34.17 -24.52 -18.17
N LYS A 37 -34.59 -25.51 -17.37
CA LYS A 37 -35.66 -26.46 -17.72
C LYS A 37 -37.01 -25.76 -17.94
N MET A 38 -37.32 -24.73 -17.15
CA MET A 38 -38.53 -23.92 -17.32
C MET A 38 -38.45 -23.07 -18.60
N LEU A 39 -37.34 -22.38 -18.83
CA LEU A 39 -37.11 -21.55 -20.03
C LEU A 39 -37.19 -22.37 -21.32
N ILE A 40 -36.59 -23.57 -21.37
CA ILE A 40 -36.67 -24.47 -22.53
C ILE A 40 -38.12 -24.85 -22.87
N LYS A 41 -38.98 -25.00 -21.85
CA LYS A 41 -40.38 -25.42 -22.05
C LYS A 41 -41.27 -24.30 -22.61
N PHE A 42 -40.89 -23.03 -22.43
CA PHE A 42 -41.67 -21.86 -22.86
C PHE A 42 -41.06 -21.10 -24.06
N MET A 43 -39.83 -21.41 -24.46
CA MET A 43 -39.13 -20.70 -25.55
C MET A 43 -39.14 -21.47 -26.87
N ASN A 44 -39.49 -20.79 -27.96
CA ASN A 44 -39.37 -21.25 -29.35
C ASN A 44 -37.89 -21.11 -29.82
N GLN A 45 -37.47 -21.89 -30.83
CA GLN A 45 -36.21 -21.72 -31.58
C GLN A 45 -35.90 -20.25 -31.93
N LYS A 46 -36.92 -19.45 -32.26
CA LYS A 46 -36.77 -18.00 -32.50
C LYS A 46 -36.32 -17.22 -31.26
N SER A 47 -36.82 -17.58 -30.07
CA SER A 47 -36.46 -16.95 -28.79
C SER A 47 -35.00 -17.25 -28.40
N TRP A 48 -34.50 -18.45 -28.72
CA TRP A 48 -33.09 -18.82 -28.53
C TRP A 48 -32.15 -17.98 -29.40
N GLY A 49 -32.52 -17.74 -30.65
CA GLY A 49 -31.76 -16.86 -31.54
C GLY A 49 -31.68 -15.42 -31.02
N ILE A 50 -32.79 -14.87 -30.52
CA ILE A 50 -32.84 -13.51 -29.96
C ILE A 50 -31.95 -13.38 -28.72
N ILE A 51 -31.99 -14.38 -27.81
CA ILE A 51 -31.15 -14.37 -26.60
C ILE A 51 -29.66 -14.48 -26.94
N LEU A 52 -29.30 -15.35 -27.89
CA LEU A 52 -27.91 -15.46 -28.36
C LEU A 52 -27.40 -14.15 -28.95
N VAL A 53 -28.20 -13.47 -29.78
CA VAL A 53 -27.85 -12.16 -30.36
C VAL A 53 -27.73 -11.10 -29.28
N ALA A 54 -28.61 -11.08 -28.27
CA ALA A 54 -28.54 -10.13 -27.16
C ALA A 54 -27.29 -10.35 -26.29
N ILE A 55 -26.92 -11.60 -26.02
CA ILE A 55 -25.70 -11.94 -25.27
C ILE A 55 -24.45 -11.55 -26.06
N LEU A 56 -24.38 -11.91 -27.35
CA LEU A 56 -23.27 -11.53 -28.22
C LEU A 56 -23.15 -10.01 -28.35
N GLY A 57 -24.28 -9.30 -28.50
CA GLY A 57 -24.32 -7.84 -28.50
C GLY A 57 -23.83 -7.24 -27.18
N GLY A 58 -24.21 -7.81 -26.04
CA GLY A 58 -23.76 -7.39 -24.72
C GLY A 58 -22.26 -7.60 -24.51
N ILE A 59 -21.70 -8.72 -24.97
CA ILE A 59 -20.24 -9.00 -24.91
C ILE A 59 -19.46 -8.06 -25.84
N LEU A 60 -19.98 -7.79 -27.03
CA LEU A 60 -19.35 -6.84 -27.96
C LEU A 60 -19.38 -5.41 -27.41
N LEU A 61 -20.47 -5.01 -26.72
CA LEU A 61 -20.58 -3.70 -26.06
C LEU A 61 -19.68 -3.58 -24.83
N SER A 62 -19.50 -4.66 -24.05
CA SER A 62 -18.60 -4.64 -22.89
C SER A 62 -17.12 -4.54 -23.27
N SER A 63 -16.77 -4.98 -24.48
CA SER A 63 -15.40 -4.89 -25.04
C SER A 63 -14.94 -3.47 -25.32
N ILE A 64 -15.85 -2.48 -25.33
CA ILE A 64 -15.55 -1.07 -25.60
C ILE A 64 -15.02 -0.35 -24.35
N PHE A 65 -15.26 -0.90 -23.16
CA PHE A 65 -14.74 -0.36 -21.91
C PHE A 65 -13.35 -0.91 -21.61
N THR A 66 -12.36 -0.55 -22.43
CA THR A 66 -10.96 -0.65 -21.98
C THR A 66 -10.76 0.39 -20.89
N VAL A 67 -10.65 -0.04 -19.63
CA VAL A 67 -10.14 0.81 -18.57
C VAL A 67 -8.67 1.06 -18.88
N ASN A 68 -8.41 2.10 -19.66
CA ASN A 68 -7.07 2.62 -19.82
C ASN A 68 -6.73 3.30 -18.49
N SER A 69 -6.09 2.57 -17.58
CA SER A 69 -5.44 3.23 -16.45
C SER A 69 -4.45 4.23 -17.05
N PRO A 70 -4.55 5.53 -16.74
CA PRO A 70 -3.58 6.48 -17.23
C PRO A 70 -2.20 6.01 -16.77
N ALA A 71 -1.25 5.93 -17.70
CA ALA A 71 0.13 5.68 -17.35
C ALA A 71 0.58 6.88 -16.50
N ILE A 72 0.70 6.68 -15.19
CA ILE A 72 1.23 7.71 -14.28
C ILE A 72 2.74 7.74 -14.55
N PRO A 73 3.27 8.81 -15.17
CA PRO A 73 4.70 8.89 -15.43
C PRO A 73 5.44 8.89 -14.10
N VAL A 74 6.61 8.25 -14.06
CA VAL A 74 7.50 8.36 -12.91
C VAL A 74 7.93 9.82 -12.81
N ALA A 75 7.63 10.44 -11.67
CA ALA A 75 8.04 11.81 -11.39
C ALA A 75 9.58 11.91 -11.43
N GLU A 76 10.09 12.80 -12.27
CA GLU A 76 11.51 13.16 -12.26
C GLU A 76 11.78 14.27 -11.25
N ALA A 77 13.02 14.34 -10.76
CA ALA A 77 13.43 15.39 -9.85
C ALA A 77 13.35 16.76 -10.55
N GLN A 78 12.74 17.73 -9.88
CA GLN A 78 12.71 19.11 -10.35
C GLN A 78 14.13 19.68 -10.40
N GLN A 79 14.46 20.33 -11.53
CA GLN A 79 15.73 21.03 -11.68
C GLN A 79 15.70 22.32 -10.86
N LEU A 80 16.28 22.28 -9.68
CA LEU A 80 16.44 23.42 -8.77
C LEU A 80 17.92 23.58 -8.36
N PRO A 81 18.34 24.79 -7.98
CA PRO A 81 19.60 25.01 -7.28
C PRO A 81 19.77 24.05 -6.10
N ARG A 82 21.02 23.69 -5.79
CA ARG A 82 21.32 22.71 -4.73
C ARG A 82 20.65 23.04 -3.39
N TRP A 83 20.67 24.30 -3.01
CA TRP A 83 20.11 24.78 -1.74
C TRP A 83 18.57 24.80 -1.73
N GLU A 84 17.91 24.75 -2.89
CA GLU A 84 16.44 24.67 -2.98
C GLU A 84 15.92 23.22 -3.08
N ARG A 85 16.74 22.29 -3.58
CA ARG A 85 16.39 20.86 -3.65
C ARG A 85 16.77 20.07 -2.40
N ASN A 86 17.66 20.61 -1.56
CA ASN A 86 18.10 19.96 -0.33
C ASN A 86 17.27 20.45 0.87
N TRP A 87 17.06 19.56 1.83
CA TRP A 87 16.52 19.88 3.15
C TRP A 87 17.66 19.85 4.18
N GLU A 88 18.56 20.83 4.09
CA GLU A 88 19.82 20.85 4.87
C GLU A 88 19.71 21.61 6.22
N PHE A 89 18.57 22.26 6.48
CA PHE A 89 18.26 22.92 7.74
C PHE A 89 17.02 22.33 8.42
N ILE A 90 16.94 22.45 9.74
CA ILE A 90 15.69 22.23 10.47
C ILE A 90 14.66 23.19 9.90
N ASN A 91 13.52 22.66 9.44
CA ASN A 91 12.46 23.40 8.74
C ASN A 91 12.93 24.09 7.44
N HIS A 92 13.73 23.37 6.63
CA HIS A 92 14.14 23.65 5.25
C HIS A 92 15.19 24.75 5.07
N ASP A 93 15.03 25.92 5.70
CA ASP A 93 15.91 27.08 5.50
C ASP A 93 16.37 27.73 6.82
N PRO A 94 17.38 28.63 6.82
CA PRO A 94 17.89 29.26 8.04
C PRO A 94 16.88 30.09 8.83
N SER A 95 15.78 30.52 8.20
CA SER A 95 14.66 31.21 8.86
C SER A 95 13.55 30.25 9.31
N GLY A 96 13.68 28.96 9.03
CA GLY A 96 12.82 27.90 9.53
C GLY A 96 11.39 27.96 9.00
N LYS A 97 11.17 28.39 7.75
CA LYS A 97 9.83 28.60 7.19
C LYS A 97 9.04 27.31 6.99
N ASN A 98 9.72 26.16 6.97
CA ASN A 98 9.12 24.86 6.69
C ASN A 98 8.42 24.80 5.31
N PHE A 99 8.99 25.49 4.32
CA PHE A 99 8.44 25.62 2.97
C PHE A 99 9.33 24.91 1.96
N ASN A 100 8.77 23.99 1.16
CA ASN A 100 9.48 23.33 0.05
C ASN A 100 9.15 24.02 -1.28
N PRO A 101 10.14 24.51 -2.06
CA PRO A 101 9.92 25.14 -3.36
C PRO A 101 9.59 24.16 -4.49
N GLN A 102 9.64 22.84 -4.25
CA GLN A 102 9.30 21.82 -5.24
C GLN A 102 7.79 21.75 -5.51
N THR A 103 7.42 21.58 -6.77
CA THR A 103 6.01 21.61 -7.24
C THR A 103 5.59 20.37 -8.02
N ILE A 104 6.45 19.35 -8.08
CA ILE A 104 6.17 18.09 -8.81
C ILE A 104 4.98 17.35 -8.19
N ILE A 105 4.89 17.34 -6.86
CA ILE A 105 3.71 16.85 -6.13
C ILE A 105 2.80 18.04 -5.87
N ASN A 106 1.52 17.91 -6.22
CA ASN A 106 0.51 18.96 -6.07
C ASN A 106 -0.90 18.37 -5.86
N THR A 107 -1.91 19.23 -5.77
CA THR A 107 -3.30 18.83 -5.48
C THR A 107 -3.93 17.92 -6.52
N ASP A 108 -3.38 17.89 -7.73
CA ASP A 108 -3.94 17.16 -8.87
C ASP A 108 -3.30 15.76 -9.03
N ASN A 109 -2.26 15.45 -8.23
CA ASN A 109 -1.57 14.16 -8.31
C ASN A 109 -1.19 13.53 -6.97
N VAL A 110 -1.46 14.18 -5.84
CA VAL A 110 -1.12 13.68 -4.49
C VAL A 110 -1.78 12.33 -4.19
N GLU A 111 -2.94 12.06 -4.77
CA GLU A 111 -3.68 10.80 -4.66
C GLU A 111 -2.94 9.60 -5.28
N HIS A 112 -1.93 9.86 -6.10
CA HIS A 112 -1.13 8.83 -6.77
C HIS A 112 0.15 8.47 -6.00
N LEU A 113 0.42 9.10 -4.85
CA LEU A 113 1.60 8.80 -4.05
C LEU A 113 1.57 7.36 -3.55
N THR A 114 2.73 6.71 -3.64
CA THR A 114 2.94 5.35 -3.16
C THR A 114 4.14 5.30 -2.23
N MET A 115 4.08 4.41 -1.26
CA MET A 115 5.21 4.13 -0.38
C MET A 115 6.32 3.43 -1.18
N LYS A 116 7.54 4.00 -1.17
CA LYS A 116 8.70 3.39 -1.83
C LYS A 116 9.47 2.46 -0.91
N TRP A 117 9.68 2.86 0.34
CA TRP A 117 10.36 2.07 1.35
C TRP A 117 9.95 2.52 2.76
N MET A 118 10.27 1.68 3.74
CA MET A 118 10.18 2.00 5.17
C MET A 118 11.49 1.60 5.82
N TYR A 119 11.98 2.43 6.73
CA TYR A 119 13.14 2.11 7.54
C TYR A 119 12.68 1.76 8.97
N PRO A 120 12.86 0.52 9.45
CA PRO A 120 12.46 0.15 10.79
C PRO A 120 13.37 0.81 11.82
N LEU A 121 12.79 1.51 12.78
CA LEU A 121 13.55 2.04 13.91
C LEU A 121 14.04 0.85 14.77
N PRO A 122 15.35 0.76 15.07
CA PRO A 122 15.86 -0.28 15.94
C PRO A 122 15.25 -0.19 17.34
N ALA A 123 15.15 -1.34 18.00
CA ALA A 123 14.76 -1.36 19.41
C ALA A 123 15.78 -0.59 20.24
N CYS A 124 15.33 0.00 21.34
CA CYS A 124 16.17 0.94 22.08
C CYS A 124 17.46 0.32 22.66
N ASN A 125 17.48 -0.99 22.92
CA ASN A 125 18.66 -1.74 23.35
C ASN A 125 19.68 -1.99 22.21
N GLN A 126 19.36 -1.64 20.97
CA GLN A 126 20.24 -1.71 19.80
C GLN A 126 20.84 -0.35 19.44
N LEU A 127 20.47 0.71 20.18
CA LEU A 127 20.97 2.06 20.00
C LEU A 127 22.15 2.33 20.95
N GLY A 128 22.95 3.34 20.63
CA GLY A 128 24.16 3.72 21.38
C GLY A 128 23.89 4.32 22.77
N GLY A 129 24.86 5.07 23.31
CA GLY A 129 24.67 5.89 24.52
C GLY A 129 24.38 5.10 25.81
N ALA A 130 24.74 3.81 25.86
CA ALA A 130 24.66 3.00 27.08
C ALA A 130 25.66 3.44 28.16
N ASP A 131 26.71 4.14 27.74
CA ASP A 131 27.81 4.70 28.52
C ASP A 131 27.54 6.12 29.05
N ILE A 132 26.41 6.72 28.69
CA ILE A 132 26.05 8.08 29.11
C ILE A 132 25.22 7.99 30.39
N GLU A 133 25.81 8.43 31.50
CA GLU A 133 25.13 8.59 32.79
C GLU A 133 23.94 9.56 32.64
N ASP A 134 22.82 9.28 33.32
CA ASP A 134 21.59 10.08 33.30
C ASP A 134 20.84 10.22 31.97
N MET A 135 21.03 9.32 30.98
CA MET A 135 20.25 9.33 29.74
C MET A 135 18.75 9.00 29.87
N GLY A 136 18.28 8.74 31.09
CA GLY A 136 16.87 8.42 31.38
C GLY A 136 16.42 7.06 30.84
N THR A 137 15.10 6.84 30.84
CA THR A 137 14.51 5.59 30.36
C THR A 137 14.75 5.42 28.86
N CYS A 138 15.12 4.20 28.47
CA CYS A 138 15.26 3.81 27.08
C CYS A 138 13.92 3.98 26.33
N THR A 139 13.85 4.92 25.39
CA THR A 139 12.69 5.11 24.51
C THR A 139 13.11 4.99 23.05
N GLU A 140 12.30 4.32 22.25
CA GLU A 140 12.46 4.23 20.80
C GLU A 140 11.89 5.50 20.15
N GLY A 141 12.50 5.96 19.06
CA GLY A 141 11.98 7.11 18.31
C GLY A 141 13.06 8.07 17.84
N ALA A 142 12.58 9.12 17.18
CA ALA A 142 13.33 10.28 16.74
C ALA A 142 12.47 11.51 16.99
N MET A 143 13.06 12.59 17.53
CA MET A 143 12.36 13.86 17.74
C MET A 143 12.80 14.94 16.75
N ALA A 144 14.03 14.85 16.24
CA ALA A 144 14.54 15.79 15.26
C ALA A 144 13.99 15.44 13.87
N PRO A 145 13.54 16.42 13.07
CA PRO A 145 13.21 16.18 11.68
C PRO A 145 14.47 15.71 10.93
N PRO A 146 14.34 14.76 9.99
CA PRO A 146 15.48 14.33 9.19
C PRO A 146 15.96 15.46 8.28
N LEU A 147 17.26 15.45 8.00
CA LEU A 147 17.87 16.29 6.97
C LEU A 147 18.06 15.46 5.71
N ILE A 148 17.87 16.05 4.53
CA ILE A 148 18.07 15.37 3.24
C ILE A 148 19.04 16.21 2.42
N VAL A 149 20.23 15.67 2.16
CA VAL A 149 21.30 16.38 1.45
C VAL A 149 21.82 15.50 0.33
N ASP A 150 21.66 15.98 -0.91
CA ASP A 150 22.19 15.32 -2.12
C ASP A 150 21.86 13.81 -2.20
N GLY A 151 20.62 13.43 -1.84
CA GLY A 151 20.16 12.04 -1.92
C GLY A 151 20.49 11.16 -0.70
N VAL A 152 20.97 11.74 0.40
CA VAL A 152 21.16 11.04 1.67
C VAL A 152 20.30 11.69 2.75
N MET A 153 19.49 10.88 3.43
CA MET A 153 18.75 11.25 4.63
C MET A 153 19.63 11.03 5.87
N PHE A 154 19.74 12.04 6.71
CA PHE A 154 20.39 11.97 8.02
C PHE A 154 19.33 12.14 9.09
N SER A 155 19.28 11.20 10.04
CA SER A 155 18.36 11.28 11.17
C SER A 155 19.09 10.93 12.46
N ILE A 156 18.67 11.54 13.56
CA ILE A 156 19.13 11.22 14.90
C ILE A 156 18.00 10.54 15.65
N PHE A 157 18.25 9.30 16.06
CA PHE A 157 17.38 8.54 16.92
C PHE A 157 17.71 8.87 18.39
N ASN A 158 16.83 8.43 19.28
CA ASN A 158 17.12 8.46 20.72
C ASN A 158 18.46 7.75 21.00
N ARG A 159 19.07 8.06 22.15
CA ARG A 159 20.41 7.58 22.53
C ARG A 159 21.53 8.01 21.59
N LYS A 160 21.41 9.22 21.04
CA LYS A 160 22.43 9.89 20.22
C LYS A 160 22.92 9.07 19.03
N THR A 161 22.10 8.15 18.55
CA THR A 161 22.43 7.30 17.40
C THR A 161 22.07 8.04 16.12
N ILE A 162 23.03 8.24 15.24
CA ILE A 162 22.85 8.92 13.96
C ILE A 162 22.87 7.88 12.86
N VAL A 163 21.88 7.92 11.97
CA VAL A 163 21.84 7.09 10.76
C VAL A 163 21.91 7.96 9.52
N ALA A 164 22.62 7.46 8.52
CA ALA A 164 22.54 7.94 7.14
C ALA A 164 21.88 6.88 6.27
N ILE A 165 20.90 7.28 5.46
CA ILE A 165 20.07 6.41 4.63
C ILE A 165 20.06 6.95 3.20
N ASP A 166 20.27 6.09 2.21
CA ASP A 166 20.05 6.45 0.80
C ASP A 166 18.55 6.64 0.55
N VAL A 167 18.10 7.82 0.12
CA VAL A 167 16.65 8.08 -0.08
C VAL A 167 16.07 7.39 -1.31
N GLY A 168 16.91 6.95 -2.26
CA GLY A 168 16.49 6.20 -3.44
C GLY A 168 16.13 4.76 -3.10
N THR A 169 16.92 4.11 -2.24
CA THR A 169 16.77 2.68 -1.92
C THR A 169 16.18 2.41 -0.53
N GLY A 170 16.33 3.34 0.41
CA GLY A 170 16.00 3.16 1.82
C GLY A 170 17.06 2.37 2.61
N GLU A 171 18.22 2.09 2.00
CA GLU A 171 19.31 1.34 2.64
C GLU A 171 20.17 2.23 3.55
N MET A 172 20.63 1.66 4.67
CA MET A 172 21.55 2.35 5.57
C MET A 172 22.92 2.49 4.91
N VAL A 173 23.41 3.72 4.79
CA VAL A 173 24.78 4.02 4.36
C VAL A 173 25.75 3.81 5.53
N TRP A 174 25.43 4.37 6.69
CA TRP A 174 26.22 4.20 7.91
C TRP A 174 25.39 4.53 9.17
N THR A 175 25.91 4.12 10.32
CA THR A 175 25.40 4.47 11.66
C THR A 175 26.55 4.84 12.61
N ARG A 176 26.29 5.74 13.56
CA ARG A 176 27.24 6.24 14.57
C ARG A 176 26.55 6.52 15.90
#